data_AF-B9V6W9-F1
#
_entry.id   AF-B9V6W9-F1
#
_cell.length_a   1.000
_cell.length_b   1.000
_cell.length_c   1.000
_cell.angle_alpha   90.00
_cell.angle_beta   90.00
_cell.angle_gamma   90.00
#
_symmetry.space_group_name_H-M   'P 1'
#
loop_
_entity.id
_entity.type
_entity.pdbx_description
1 polymer ?
#
loop_
_entity_poly.entity_id
_entity_poly.type
_entity_poly.pdbx_seq_one_letter_code
_entity_poly.pdbx_strand_id
1 'polypeptide(L)'
;PLTTINENNPFLINSIKRLLIGSIFAGFFISNNIYPTTIPEMTMPIYMKLTALTVTILGFMLALELSLITHNLKLEHPTNMFKFSNLLGYYPTIMHRLPPLANLSMSQ
;
A
#
# COMPACT_ATOMS: atom_id res chain seq x y z
N PRO A 1 5.51 10.09 28.41
CA PRO A 1 6.87 10.57 28.08
C PRO A 1 6.97 10.97 26.60
N LEU A 2 7.13 12.26 26.30
CA LEU A 2 7.45 12.70 24.94
C LEU A 2 8.82 12.13 24.57
N THR A 3 8.84 11.25 23.58
CA THR A 3 10.09 10.85 22.91
C THR A 3 10.71 12.09 22.27
N THR A 4 11.99 12.35 22.52
CA THR A 4 12.72 13.40 21.84
C THR A 4 12.90 13.02 20.37
N ILE A 5 12.24 13.73 19.45
CA ILE A 5 12.41 13.53 18.01
C ILE A 5 13.81 14.04 17.64
N ASN A 6 14.66 13.15 17.10
CA ASN A 6 16.00 13.51 16.64
C ASN A 6 16.34 12.78 15.34
N GLU A 7 16.42 13.53 14.24
CA GLU A 7 16.76 13.02 12.90
C GLU A 7 18.22 13.32 12.51
N ASN A 8 18.98 14.02 13.37
CA ASN A 8 20.32 14.53 13.06
C ASN A 8 21.44 13.46 13.10
N ASN A 9 21.11 12.20 12.85
CA ASN A 9 22.09 11.12 12.78
C ASN A 9 22.60 10.99 11.32
N PRO A 10 23.91 11.18 11.07
CA PRO A 10 24.46 11.08 9.72
C PRO A 10 24.27 9.70 9.09
N PHE A 11 24.28 8.61 9.87
CA PHE A 11 24.05 7.27 9.34
C PHE A 11 22.62 7.08 8.83
N LEU A 12 21.64 7.67 9.52
CA LEU A 12 20.23 7.65 9.13
C LEU A 12 20.03 8.45 7.84
N ILE A 13 20.50 9.70 7.82
CA ILE A 13 20.37 10.61 6.67
C ILE A 13 21.06 10.02 5.43
N ASN A 14 22.28 9.52 5.57
CA ASN A 14 23.04 8.96 4.44
C ASN A 14 22.37 7.71 3.84
N SER A 15 21.73 6.89 4.68
CA SER A 15 21.03 5.69 4.23
C SER A 15 19.76 6.04 3.45
N ILE A 16 18.94 6.96 3.95
CA ILE A 16 17.72 7.41 3.26
C ILE A 16 18.09 8.17 1.97
N LYS A 17 19.12 9.03 2.01
CA LYS A 17 19.59 9.77 0.84
C LYS A 17 20.05 8.85 -0.29
N ARG A 18 20.81 7.80 0.03
CA ARG A 18 21.24 6.80 -0.96
C ARG A 18 20.03 6.08 -1.59
N LEU A 19 19.05 5.70 -0.76
CA LEU A 19 17.83 5.07 -1.25
C LEU A 19 17.03 6.00 -2.16
N LEU A 20 16.88 7.28 -1.79
CA LEU A 20 16.17 8.28 -2.59
C LEU A 20 16.79 8.46 -3.97
N ILE A 21 18.12 8.58 -4.05
CA ILE A 21 18.84 8.69 -5.33
C ILE A 21 18.60 7.42 -6.16
N GLY A 22 18.61 6.24 -5.54
CA GLY A 22 18.26 4.97 -6.17
C GLY A 22 16.82 4.96 -6.72
N SER A 23 15.82 5.32 -5.92
CA SER A 23 14.40 5.27 -6.33
C SER A 23 14.06 6.19 -7.50
N ILE A 24 14.76 7.30 -7.69
CA ILE A 24 14.54 8.23 -8.81
C ILE A 24 15.19 7.71 -10.10
N PHE A 25 16.44 7.24 -10.03
CA PHE A 25 17.23 6.97 -11.23
C PHE A 25 17.37 5.48 -11.59
N ALA A 26 17.33 4.58 -10.60
CA ALA A 26 17.61 3.17 -10.83
C ALA A 26 16.59 2.55 -11.80
N GLY A 27 15.30 2.87 -11.68
CA GLY A 27 14.27 2.35 -12.59
C GLY A 27 14.56 2.67 -14.05
N PHE A 28 14.96 3.92 -14.36
CA PHE A 28 15.31 4.36 -15.70
C PHE A 28 16.57 3.69 -16.23
N PHE A 29 17.62 3.59 -15.41
CA PHE A 29 18.85 2.91 -15.83
C PHE A 29 18.62 1.42 -16.05
N ILE A 30 17.84 0.76 -15.19
CA ILE A 30 17.55 -0.67 -15.31
C ILE A 30 16.70 -0.94 -16.56
N SER A 31 15.63 -0.17 -16.79
CA SER A 31 14.74 -0.40 -17.93
C SER A 31 15.43 -0.24 -19.29
N ASN A 32 16.42 0.65 -19.38
CA ASN A 32 17.13 0.92 -20.64
C ASN A 32 18.34 -0.01 -20.87
N ASN A 33 18.91 -0.60 -19.83
CA ASN A 33 20.09 -1.46 -19.94
C ASN A 33 19.76 -2.96 -19.91
N ILE A 34 18.53 -3.36 -19.56
CA ILE A 34 18.10 -4.76 -19.63
C ILE A 34 17.83 -5.16 -21.09
N TYR A 35 18.26 -6.37 -21.46
CA TYR A 35 17.91 -6.96 -22.75
C TYR A 35 16.41 -7.23 -22.86
N PRO A 36 15.76 -6.94 -24.00
CA PRO A 36 14.33 -7.19 -24.17
C PRO A 36 14.05 -8.69 -24.09
N THR A 37 13.30 -9.12 -23.07
CA THR A 37 12.90 -10.52 -22.85
C THR A 37 11.60 -10.88 -23.57
N THR A 38 10.75 -9.90 -23.83
CA THR A 38 9.47 -10.03 -24.54
C THR A 38 9.23 -8.81 -25.44
N ILE A 39 8.30 -8.94 -26.39
CA ILE A 39 7.88 -7.84 -27.27
C ILE A 39 6.78 -7.07 -26.53
N PRO A 40 6.98 -5.79 -26.17
CA PRO A 40 5.96 -4.99 -25.51
C PRO A 40 4.91 -4.47 -26.50
N GLU A 41 3.64 -4.47 -26.07
CA GLU A 41 2.53 -3.90 -26.84
C GLU A 41 2.59 -2.36 -26.81
N MET A 42 2.99 -1.75 -27.93
CA MET A 42 3.14 -0.30 -28.05
C MET A 42 1.94 0.39 -28.70
N THR A 43 1.09 -0.36 -29.42
CA THR A 43 -0.11 0.15 -30.07
C THR A 43 -1.34 -0.09 -29.21
N MET A 44 -1.80 0.94 -28.50
CA MET A 44 -3.07 0.91 -27.79
C MET A 44 -3.82 2.25 -27.92
N PRO A 45 -5.16 2.23 -27.86
CA PRO A 45 -5.97 3.45 -27.78
C PRO A 45 -5.59 4.36 -26.61
N ILE A 46 -5.79 5.67 -26.78
CA ILE A 46 -5.36 6.69 -25.81
C ILE A 46 -5.94 6.47 -24.41
N TYR A 47 -7.21 6.06 -24.32
CA TYR A 47 -7.87 5.80 -23.04
C TYR A 47 -7.19 4.64 -22.30
N MET A 48 -6.83 3.56 -23.00
CA MET A 48 -6.09 2.42 -22.42
C MET A 48 -4.70 2.86 -21.95
N LYS A 49 -3.99 3.66 -22.75
CA LYS A 49 -2.62 4.11 -22.43
C LYS A 49 -2.55 4.92 -21.13
N LEU A 50 -3.56 5.75 -20.88
CA LEU A 50 -3.56 6.66 -19.73
C LEU A 50 -4.32 6.12 -18.50
N THR A 51 -4.95 4.94 -18.57
CA THR A 51 -5.77 4.38 -17.48
C THR A 51 -5.08 4.37 -16.12
N ALA A 52 -3.86 3.85 -16.04
CA ALA A 52 -3.14 3.74 -14.76
C ALA A 52 -2.90 5.11 -14.11
N LEU A 53 -2.63 6.15 -14.91
CA LEU A 53 -2.41 7.50 -14.42
C LEU A 53 -3.73 8.16 -14.00
N THR A 54 -4.81 8.00 -14.77
CA THR A 54 -6.10 8.60 -14.42
C THR A 54 -6.71 7.96 -13.18
N VAL A 55 -6.63 6.63 -13.03
CA VAL A 55 -7.14 5.92 -11.86
C VAL A 55 -6.35 6.26 -10.59
N THR A 56 -5.03 6.43 -10.66
CA THR A 56 -4.23 6.84 -9.50
C THR A 56 -4.56 8.25 -9.04
N ILE A 57 -4.75 9.19 -9.96
CA ILE A 57 -5.20 10.57 -9.63
C ILE A 57 -6.59 10.54 -9.00
N LEU A 58 -7.55 9.79 -9.58
CA LEU A 58 -8.90 9.66 -9.02
C LEU A 58 -8.89 9.06 -7.60
N GLY A 59 -8.12 7.98 -7.40
CA GLY A 59 -7.96 7.37 -6.08
C GLY A 59 -7.34 8.32 -5.06
N PHE A 60 -6.34 9.11 -5.47
CA PHE A 60 -5.72 10.13 -4.62
C PHE A 60 -6.71 11.23 -4.21
N MET A 61 -7.51 11.74 -5.15
CA MET A 61 -8.51 12.78 -4.87
C MET A 61 -9.58 12.28 -3.89
N LEU A 62 -10.09 11.06 -4.10
CA LEU A 62 -11.05 10.44 -3.18
C LEU A 62 -10.46 10.23 -1.78
N ALA A 63 -9.23 9.72 -1.69
CA ALA A 63 -8.56 9.51 -0.40
C ALA A 63 -8.34 10.83 0.36
N LEU A 64 -7.99 11.90 -0.36
CA LEU A 64 -7.82 13.23 0.21
C LEU A 64 -9.15 13.76 0.78
N GLU A 65 -10.24 13.67 0.02
CA GLU A 65 -11.56 14.09 0.48
C GLU A 65 -11.99 13.31 1.74
N LEU A 66 -11.84 11.98 1.73
CA LEU A 66 -12.12 11.15 2.90
C LEU A 66 -11.28 11.57 4.12
N SER A 67 -9.99 11.88 3.93
CA SER A 67 -9.12 12.33 5.02
C SER A 67 -9.56 13.68 5.61
N LEU A 68 -10.03 14.61 4.77
CA LEU A 68 -10.55 15.90 5.22
C LEU A 68 -11.85 15.76 6.00
N ILE A 69 -12.72 14.83 5.60
CA ILE A 69 -13.98 14.56 6.32
C ILE A 69 -13.70 14.08 7.75
N THR A 70 -12.59 13.39 8.01
CA THR A 70 -12.23 12.94 9.37
C THR A 70 -11.98 14.08 10.36
N HIS A 71 -11.63 15.28 9.88
CA HIS A 71 -11.49 16.46 10.75
C HIS A 71 -12.84 17.00 11.23
N ASN A 72 -13.94 16.59 10.61
CA ASN A 72 -15.26 16.97 11.09
C ASN A 72 -15.56 16.27 12.42
N LEU A 73 -16.10 17.01 13.39
CA LEU A 73 -16.49 16.50 14.70
C LEU A 73 -17.81 15.69 14.65
N LYS A 74 -17.93 14.76 13.70
CA LYS A 74 -19.08 13.85 13.56
C LYS A 74 -18.63 12.45 13.96
N LEU A 75 -19.34 11.85 14.93
CA LEU A 75 -19.13 10.46 15.32
C LEU A 75 -20.00 9.57 14.43
N GLU A 76 -19.38 8.85 13.51
CA GLU A 76 -20.05 7.85 12.69
C GLU A 76 -19.78 6.43 13.22
N HIS A 77 -20.79 5.56 13.13
CA HIS A 77 -20.65 4.15 13.50
C HIS A 77 -20.04 3.35 12.34
N PRO A 78 -19.10 2.41 12.62
CA PRO A 78 -18.46 1.63 11.57
C PRO A 78 -19.43 0.67 10.90
N THR A 79 -19.53 0.75 9.58
CA THR A 79 -20.33 -0.16 8.75
C THR A 79 -19.71 -1.57 8.69
N ASN A 80 -20.48 -2.56 8.25
CA ASN A 80 -19.97 -3.91 8.05
C ASN A 80 -18.85 -3.97 7.01
N MET A 81 -18.90 -3.12 5.98
CA MET A 81 -17.84 -3.01 4.97
C MET A 81 -16.52 -2.51 5.59
N PHE A 82 -16.60 -1.52 6.47
CA PHE A 82 -15.43 -1.05 7.23
C PHE A 82 -14.86 -2.15 8.13
N LYS A 83 -15.73 -2.88 8.86
CA LYS A 83 -15.30 -4.02 9.70
C LYS A 83 -14.63 -5.12 8.88
N PHE A 84 -15.19 -5.46 7.71
CA PHE A 84 -14.60 -6.46 6.81
C PHE A 84 -13.20 -6.05 6.35
N SER A 85 -13.02 -4.81 5.90
CA SER A 85 -11.71 -4.29 5.48
C SER A 85 -10.70 -4.27 6.64
N ASN A 86 -11.12 -3.76 7.81
CA ASN A 86 -10.25 -3.65 8.98
C ASN A 86 -9.86 -5.01 9.59
N LEU A 87 -10.74 -6.01 9.53
CA LEU A 87 -10.51 -7.37 10.06
C LEU A 87 -9.93 -8.32 9.00
N LEU A 88 -9.30 -7.80 7.94
CA LEU A 88 -8.63 -8.58 6.89
C LEU A 88 -9.57 -9.64 6.27
N GLY A 89 -10.81 -9.23 5.99
CA GLY A 89 -11.86 -10.11 5.46
C GLY A 89 -12.28 -11.24 6.40
N TYR A 90 -12.06 -11.08 7.71
CA TYR A 90 -12.28 -12.10 8.75
C TYR A 90 -11.42 -13.36 8.58
N TYR A 91 -10.40 -13.31 7.72
CA TYR A 91 -9.58 -14.48 7.41
C TYR A 91 -8.80 -14.98 8.65
N PRO A 92 -8.02 -14.14 9.37
CA PRO A 92 -7.30 -14.61 10.55
C PRO A 92 -8.24 -15.09 11.66
N THR A 93 -9.41 -14.45 11.82
CA THR A 93 -10.39 -14.82 12.85
C THR A 93 -10.99 -16.20 12.64
N ILE A 94 -11.12 -16.64 11.38
CA ILE A 94 -11.66 -17.97 11.03
C ILE A 94 -10.51 -18.96 10.91
N MET A 95 -9.54 -18.69 10.03
CA MET A 95 -8.51 -19.66 9.65
C MET A 95 -7.45 -19.90 10.72
N HIS A 96 -7.14 -18.94 11.59
CA HIS A 96 -6.18 -19.17 12.68
C HIS A 96 -6.85 -19.71 13.95
N ARG A 97 -8.18 -19.83 13.99
CA ARG A 97 -8.90 -20.32 15.17
C ARG A 97 -9.55 -21.67 14.94
N LEU A 98 -10.25 -21.85 13.82
CA LEU A 98 -11.07 -23.03 13.58
C LEU A 98 -10.23 -24.30 13.34
N PRO A 99 -9.19 -24.31 12.46
CA PRO A 99 -8.33 -25.49 12.29
C PRO A 99 -7.53 -25.87 13.54
N PRO A 100 -6.88 -24.93 14.28
CA PRO A 100 -6.21 -25.28 15.53
C PRO A 100 -7.16 -25.84 16.58
N LEU A 101 -8.37 -25.29 16.71
CA LEU A 101 -9.38 -25.82 17.62
C LEU A 101 -9.78 -27.25 17.24
N ALA A 102 -10.06 -27.50 15.96
CA ALA A 102 -10.42 -28.83 15.47
C ALA A 102 -9.30 -29.86 15.70
N ASN A 103 -8.04 -29.46 15.48
CA ASN A 103 -6.89 -30.32 15.75
C ASN A 103 -6.73 -30.63 17.24
N LEU A 104 -6.88 -29.61 18.11
CA LEU A 104 -6.82 -29.81 19.55
C LEU A 104 -7.94 -30.74 20.03
N SER A 105 -9.18 -30.55 19.56
CA SER A 105 -10.31 -31.42 19.94
C SER A 105 -10.16 -32.84 19.43
N MET A 106 -9.53 -33.05 18.26
CA MET A 106 -9.30 -34.38 17.72
C MET A 106 -8.13 -35.11 18.42
N SER A 107 -7.22 -34.37 19.05
CA SER A 107 -6.10 -34.93 19.81
C SER A 107 -6.42 -35.26 21.28
N GLN A 108 -7.61 -34.87 21.78
CA GLN A 108 -8.15 -35.29 23.08
C GLN A 108 -8.84 -36.64 22.97
#